data_AF-A0A7V4D6J1-F1
#
_entry.id   AF-A0A7V4D6J1-F1
#
_cell.length_a   1.000
_cell.length_b   1.000
_cell.length_c   1.000
_cell.angle_alpha   90.00
_cell.angle_beta   90.00
_cell.angle_gamma   90.00
#
_symmetry.space_group_name_H-M   'P 1'
#
loop_
_entity.id
_entity.type
_entity.pdbx_description
1 polymer ?
#
loop_
_entity_poly.entity_id
_entity_poly.type
_entity_poly.pdbx_seq_one_letter_code
_entity_poly.pdbx_strand_id
1 'polypeptide(L)'
;MDKAKIKSKIQHCIQTIKTQYTQLSQKLGGDSNRAKDENQKSYSQYILYAVIIVLINLVGLTLYFRLDLTKNSVYSLSPISKEVVSSLEEPLTIKIFFSDDLPAPYNAVYRYLQDLMVEYDSAGNKYFSYEFINVEKNKDAAGDFGIYPVQIREIKNDQVKFRNAYMGLAIIHGDLIEKIDSITEPEGLEYRITTLIKKMNGKIDSLLKLKEPIIVTLYASSNLPIPGMQNLNERVYAEVQKCNIRNYNKIQYRYIDPLQNPQGNTLAQMYGLPMLKWPRFTTMEGKSVEPGQGMVGIVVEYNNKFETVQILTRSIFGQYAIGDLTRLEDMLNAAIDNLISINPKVGYIVGHGERDINDEQNGAAQFRKMIGDMYDLVTIDITKNEIPDDIATIIINGPRSMY
;
A
#
# COMPACT_ATOMS: atom_id res chain seq x y z
N MET A 1 -19.34 -1.02 -21.35
CA MET A 1 -19.57 -1.38 -22.77
C MET A 1 -20.97 -0.92 -23.20
N ASP A 2 -21.10 -0.24 -24.34
CA ASP A 2 -22.31 0.49 -24.76
C ASP A 2 -23.47 -0.45 -25.17
N LYS A 3 -24.60 -0.37 -24.43
CA LYS A 3 -25.82 -1.16 -24.63
C LYS A 3 -26.37 -1.02 -26.06
N ALA A 4 -26.13 0.12 -26.72
CA ALA A 4 -26.57 0.34 -28.10
C ALA A 4 -25.86 -0.60 -29.10
N LYS A 5 -24.57 -0.88 -28.88
CA LYS A 5 -23.75 -1.72 -29.77
C LYS A 5 -24.16 -3.19 -29.68
N ILE A 6 -24.59 -3.65 -28.50
CA ILE A 6 -25.11 -5.00 -28.28
C ILE A 6 -26.49 -5.17 -28.94
N LYS A 7 -27.40 -4.21 -28.75
CA LYS A 7 -28.73 -4.22 -29.38
C LYS A 7 -28.63 -4.27 -30.90
N SER A 8 -27.70 -3.51 -31.49
CA SER A 8 -27.42 -3.51 -32.93
C SER A 8 -26.94 -4.89 -33.43
N LYS A 9 -26.00 -5.54 -32.74
CA LYS A 9 -25.52 -6.88 -33.10
C LYS A 9 -26.61 -7.95 -33.02
N ILE A 10 -27.48 -7.89 -32.00
CA ILE A 10 -28.61 -8.81 -31.84
C ILE A 10 -29.62 -8.61 -32.98
N GLN A 11 -29.96 -7.37 -33.32
CA GLN A 11 -30.88 -7.07 -34.42
C GLN A 11 -30.33 -7.53 -35.77
N HIS A 12 -29.03 -7.34 -36.01
CA HIS A 12 -28.38 -7.82 -37.23
C HIS A 12 -28.44 -9.35 -37.34
N CYS A 13 -28.18 -10.07 -36.24
CA CYS A 13 -28.24 -11.54 -36.21
C CYS A 13 -29.66 -12.06 -36.47
N ILE A 14 -30.69 -11.46 -35.85
CA ILE A 14 -32.10 -11.79 -36.10
C ILE A 14 -32.46 -11.60 -37.57
N GLN A 15 -32.00 -10.51 -38.19
CA GLN A 15 -32.30 -10.21 -39.59
C GLN A 15 -31.62 -11.18 -40.56
N THR A 16 -30.39 -11.61 -40.24
CA THR A 16 -29.66 -12.63 -41.02
C THR A 16 -30.36 -13.98 -40.95
N ILE A 17 -30.82 -14.39 -39.76
CA ILE A 17 -31.59 -15.63 -39.58
C ILE A 17 -32.90 -15.61 -40.36
N LYS A 18 -33.65 -14.50 -40.30
CA LYS A 18 -34.89 -14.33 -41.09
C LYS A 18 -34.63 -14.44 -42.59
N THR A 19 -33.59 -13.79 -43.10
CA THR A 19 -33.23 -13.81 -44.52
C THR A 19 -32.86 -15.22 -44.99
N GLN A 20 -32.06 -15.94 -44.21
CA GLN A 20 -31.68 -17.32 -44.53
C GLN A 20 -32.87 -18.27 -44.49
N TYR A 21 -33.80 -18.08 -43.54
CA TYR A 21 -35.06 -18.85 -43.49
C TYR A 21 -35.89 -18.67 -44.76
N THR A 22 -36.10 -17.43 -45.21
CA THR A 22 -36.90 -17.14 -46.41
C THR A 22 -36.27 -17.73 -47.68
N GLN A 23 -34.94 -17.66 -47.80
CA GLN A 23 -34.22 -18.26 -48.93
C GLN A 23 -34.30 -19.79 -48.92
N LEU A 24 -34.21 -20.42 -47.74
CA LEU A 24 -34.30 -21.85 -47.59
C LEU A 24 -35.74 -22.35 -47.84
N SER A 25 -36.76 -21.63 -47.37
CA SER A 25 -38.16 -21.96 -47.62
C SER A 25 -38.53 -21.85 -49.11
N GLN A 26 -37.96 -20.88 -49.83
CA GLN A 26 -38.15 -20.76 -51.28
C GLN A 26 -37.45 -21.88 -52.05
N LYS A 27 -36.24 -22.28 -51.64
CA LYS A 27 -35.52 -23.41 -52.26
C LYS A 27 -36.19 -24.76 -52.00
N LEU A 28 -36.83 -24.93 -50.83
CA LEU A 28 -37.50 -26.17 -50.46
C LEU A 28 -38.96 -26.23 -50.92
N GLY A 29 -39.60 -25.08 -51.20
CA GLY A 29 -40.98 -24.99 -51.72
C GLY A 29 -41.08 -24.87 -53.25
N GLY A 30 -39.95 -24.93 -53.97
CA GLY A 30 -39.87 -24.65 -55.41
C GLY A 30 -40.15 -25.83 -56.34
N ASP A 31 -40.47 -27.02 -55.84
CA ASP A 31 -40.66 -28.19 -56.71
C ASP A 31 -41.74 -29.14 -56.18
N SER A 32 -43.02 -28.79 -56.33
CA SER A 32 -44.10 -29.77 -56.23
C SER A 32 -45.34 -29.36 -57.05
N ASN A 33 -45.25 -29.52 -58.36
CA ASN A 33 -46.43 -29.75 -59.20
C ASN A 33 -46.56 -31.27 -59.44
N ARG A 34 -47.14 -32.00 -58.48
CA ARG A 34 -47.92 -33.24 -58.74
C ARG A 34 -48.55 -33.79 -57.46
N ALA A 35 -49.87 -33.93 -57.55
CA ALA A 35 -50.78 -34.87 -56.89
C ALA A 35 -50.74 -35.05 -55.36
N LYS A 36 -51.92 -34.82 -54.78
CA LYS A 36 -52.40 -35.29 -53.47
C LYS A 36 -51.87 -36.67 -53.10
N ASP A 37 -51.28 -36.79 -51.90
CA ASP A 37 -51.61 -37.89 -51.00
C ASP A 37 -51.36 -37.52 -49.52
N GLU A 38 -52.21 -38.06 -48.66
CA GLU A 38 -52.25 -37.81 -47.22
C GLU A 38 -51.05 -38.45 -46.49
N ASN A 39 -50.64 -37.79 -45.40
CA ASN A 39 -49.89 -38.36 -44.28
C ASN A 39 -48.36 -38.57 -44.40
N GLN A 40 -47.64 -37.71 -45.11
CA GLN A 40 -46.17 -37.64 -44.96
C GLN A 40 -45.80 -36.70 -43.81
N LYS A 41 -45.62 -37.25 -42.60
CA LYS A 41 -45.14 -36.49 -41.43
C LYS A 41 -43.89 -35.69 -41.82
N SER A 42 -44.01 -34.38 -41.71
CA SER A 42 -43.05 -33.41 -42.21
C SER A 42 -41.73 -33.49 -41.43
N TYR A 43 -40.79 -34.33 -41.90
CA TYR A 43 -39.43 -34.44 -41.35
C TYR A 43 -38.66 -33.12 -41.42
N SER A 44 -39.08 -32.19 -42.28
CA SER A 44 -38.46 -30.87 -42.43
C SER A 44 -38.54 -30.03 -41.15
N GLN A 45 -39.57 -30.20 -40.32
CA GLN A 45 -39.69 -29.51 -39.04
C GLN A 45 -38.68 -30.03 -38.01
N TYR A 46 -38.45 -31.35 -37.96
CA TYR A 46 -37.47 -31.95 -37.07
C TYR A 46 -36.02 -31.60 -37.47
N ILE A 47 -35.75 -31.57 -38.78
CA ILE A 47 -34.45 -31.12 -39.32
C ILE A 47 -34.21 -29.64 -38.98
N LEU A 48 -35.24 -28.80 -39.08
CA LEU A 48 -35.15 -27.39 -38.69
C LEU A 48 -34.83 -27.23 -37.21
N TYR A 49 -35.50 -27.97 -36.31
CA TYR A 49 -35.20 -27.92 -34.88
C TYR A 49 -33.78 -28.40 -34.58
N ALA A 50 -33.29 -29.45 -35.23
CA ALA A 50 -31.92 -29.93 -35.07
C ALA A 50 -30.90 -28.87 -35.50
N VAL A 51 -31.11 -28.20 -36.64
CA VAL A 51 -30.24 -27.11 -37.12
C VAL A 51 -30.26 -25.92 -36.17
N ILE A 52 -31.42 -25.51 -35.65
CA ILE A 52 -31.54 -24.43 -34.68
C ILE A 52 -30.78 -24.76 -33.39
N ILE A 53 -30.91 -25.99 -32.88
CA ILE A 53 -30.20 -26.44 -31.67
C ILE A 53 -28.69 -26.39 -31.90
N VAL A 54 -28.20 -26.85 -33.05
CA VAL A 54 -26.78 -26.80 -33.40
C VAL A 54 -26.29 -25.36 -33.50
N LEU A 55 -27.04 -24.46 -34.16
CA LEU A 55 -26.68 -23.05 -34.29
C LEU A 55 -26.67 -22.32 -32.94
N ILE A 56 -27.63 -22.60 -32.06
CA ILE A 56 -27.65 -22.06 -30.68
C ILE A 56 -26.42 -22.53 -29.92
N ASN A 57 -26.04 -23.80 -30.05
CA ASN A 57 -24.84 -24.35 -29.41
C ASN A 57 -23.56 -23.71 -29.97
N LEU A 58 -23.48 -23.50 -31.28
CA LEU A 58 -22.32 -22.88 -31.96
C LEU A 58 -22.15 -21.40 -31.59
N VAL A 59 -23.27 -20.67 -31.46
CA VAL A 59 -23.29 -19.31 -30.94
C VAL A 59 -22.90 -19.29 -29.46
N GLY A 60 -23.36 -20.25 -28.66
CA GLY A 60 -22.96 -20.42 -27.26
C GLY A 60 -21.46 -20.67 -27.06
N LEU A 61 -20.81 -21.32 -28.03
CA LEU A 61 -19.35 -21.57 -28.02
C LEU A 61 -18.52 -20.34 -28.42
N THR A 62 -19.09 -19.37 -29.13
CA THR A 62 -18.37 -18.20 -29.67
C THR A 62 -18.70 -16.89 -28.93
N LEU A 63 -19.89 -16.80 -28.35
CA LEU A 63 -20.28 -15.74 -27.42
C LEU A 63 -20.06 -16.21 -25.99
N TYR A 64 -18.85 -15.98 -25.48
CA TYR A 64 -18.58 -15.96 -24.04
C TYR A 64 -19.31 -14.76 -23.40
N PHE A 65 -20.63 -14.83 -23.30
CA PHE A 65 -21.41 -13.88 -22.53
C PHE A 65 -21.38 -14.32 -21.07
N ARG A 66 -20.32 -13.97 -20.35
CA ARG A 66 -20.29 -14.05 -18.88
C ARG A 66 -21.23 -12.99 -18.33
N LEU A 67 -22.51 -13.34 -18.21
CA LEU A 67 -23.43 -12.68 -17.29
C LEU A 67 -23.08 -13.23 -15.90
N ASP A 68 -22.23 -12.51 -15.18
CA ASP A 68 -21.98 -12.79 -13.77
C ASP A 68 -23.27 -12.48 -13.00
N LEU A 69 -23.99 -13.54 -12.65
CA LEU A 69 -25.23 -13.49 -11.87
C LEU A 69 -24.97 -13.79 -10.38
N THR A 70 -23.71 -13.74 -9.94
CA THR A 70 -23.44 -13.75 -8.50
C THR A 70 -23.79 -12.37 -7.94
N LYS A 71 -24.91 -12.30 -7.23
CA LYS A 71 -25.44 -11.06 -6.63
C LYS A 71 -24.54 -10.49 -5.51
N ASN A 72 -23.44 -11.18 -5.21
CA ASN A 72 -22.45 -10.81 -4.23
C ASN A 72 -21.10 -10.69 -4.94
N SER A 73 -20.74 -9.45 -5.29
CA SER A 73 -19.44 -8.99 -5.79
C SER A 73 -18.27 -9.23 -4.82
N VAL A 74 -18.22 -10.39 -4.15
CA VAL A 74 -17.24 -10.74 -3.11
C VAL A 74 -15.84 -10.93 -3.69
N TYR A 75 -15.75 -11.17 -5.00
CA TYR A 75 -14.50 -11.34 -5.73
C TYR A 75 -14.13 -10.15 -6.62
N SER A 76 -14.85 -9.03 -6.52
CA SER A 76 -14.53 -7.85 -7.33
C SER A 76 -13.93 -6.76 -6.46
N LEU A 77 -12.94 -6.08 -7.04
CA LEU A 77 -12.27 -4.96 -6.40
C LEU A 77 -13.25 -3.84 -6.00
N SER A 78 -13.06 -3.24 -4.83
CA SER A 78 -13.90 -2.14 -4.33
C SER A 78 -13.85 -0.91 -5.25
N PRO A 79 -14.88 -0.03 -5.24
CA PRO A 79 -14.85 1.18 -6.06
C PRO A 79 -13.64 2.08 -5.80
N ILE A 80 -13.22 2.20 -4.53
CA ILE A 80 -12.07 3.01 -4.12
C ILE A 80 -10.79 2.41 -4.67
N SER A 81 -10.62 1.10 -4.52
CA SER A 81 -9.46 0.37 -5.02
C SER A 81 -9.33 0.51 -6.54
N LYS A 82 -10.45 0.44 -7.29
CA LYS A 82 -10.49 0.69 -8.75
C LYS A 82 -10.09 2.11 -9.10
N GLU A 83 -10.64 3.10 -8.39
CA GLU A 83 -10.29 4.51 -8.58
C GLU A 83 -8.79 4.71 -8.41
N VAL A 84 -8.23 4.23 -7.30
CA VAL A 84 -6.80 4.36 -6.95
C VAL A 84 -5.88 3.80 -8.04
N VAL A 85 -6.11 2.58 -8.54
CA VAL A 85 -5.22 2.01 -9.58
C VAL A 85 -5.47 2.56 -10.98
N SER A 86 -6.67 3.07 -11.25
CA SER A 86 -6.98 3.71 -12.53
C SER A 86 -6.43 5.14 -12.65
N SER A 87 -6.21 5.82 -11.52
CA SER A 87 -5.69 7.19 -11.43
C SER A 87 -4.17 7.27 -11.30
N LEU A 88 -3.43 6.16 -11.39
CA LEU A 88 -1.97 6.16 -11.28
C LEU A 88 -1.33 7.01 -12.39
N GLU A 89 -0.41 7.90 -12.04
CA GLU A 89 0.33 8.75 -12.99
C GLU A 89 1.77 8.28 -13.22
N GLU A 90 2.32 7.48 -12.30
CA GLU A 90 3.64 6.86 -12.38
C GLU A 90 3.55 5.32 -12.35
N PRO A 91 4.54 4.59 -12.91
CA PRO A 91 4.56 3.13 -12.85
C PRO A 91 4.47 2.60 -11.41
N LEU A 92 3.62 1.60 -11.22
CA LEU A 92 3.45 0.85 -9.98
C LEU A 92 3.55 -0.64 -10.27
N THR A 93 4.47 -1.32 -9.60
CA THR A 93 4.66 -2.77 -9.70
C THR A 93 4.50 -3.43 -8.34
N ILE A 94 3.61 -4.42 -8.23
CA ILE A 94 3.51 -5.29 -7.06
C ILE A 94 4.33 -6.56 -7.30
N LYS A 95 5.38 -6.79 -6.51
CA LYS A 95 6.15 -8.04 -6.52
C LYS A 95 5.68 -8.95 -5.38
N ILE A 96 5.20 -10.14 -5.71
CA ILE A 96 4.65 -11.10 -4.75
C ILE A 96 5.67 -12.20 -4.47
N PHE A 97 5.97 -12.41 -3.19
CA PHE A 97 6.96 -13.37 -2.69
C PHE A 97 6.25 -14.41 -1.83
N PHE A 98 5.72 -15.44 -2.49
CA PHE A 98 5.08 -16.58 -1.85
C PHE A 98 5.89 -17.84 -2.13
N SER A 99 6.13 -18.65 -1.09
CA SER A 99 6.72 -19.98 -1.26
C SER A 99 5.77 -20.90 -2.04
N ASP A 100 6.35 -21.80 -2.83
CA ASP A 100 5.60 -22.83 -3.52
C ASP A 100 5.06 -23.90 -2.54
N ASP A 101 3.94 -24.54 -2.90
CA ASP A 101 3.32 -25.65 -2.16
C ASP A 101 3.07 -25.35 -0.67
N LEU A 102 2.37 -24.24 -0.41
CA LEU A 102 1.95 -23.88 0.94
C LEU A 102 0.88 -24.85 1.45
N PRO A 103 0.94 -25.30 2.72
CA PRO A 103 -0.12 -26.12 3.30
C PRO A 103 -1.37 -25.28 3.58
N ALA A 104 -2.50 -25.95 3.84
CA ALA A 104 -3.69 -25.26 4.35
C ALA A 104 -3.41 -24.66 5.74
N PRO A 105 -3.94 -23.45 6.05
CA PRO A 105 -4.85 -22.64 5.24
C PRO A 105 -4.15 -21.69 4.25
N TYR A 106 -2.82 -21.58 4.28
CA TYR A 106 -2.04 -20.57 3.55
C TYR A 106 -2.17 -20.67 2.02
N ASN A 107 -2.42 -21.87 1.48
CA ASN A 107 -2.70 -22.03 0.05
C ASN A 107 -3.96 -21.27 -0.42
N ALA A 108 -4.95 -21.07 0.46
CA ALA A 108 -6.14 -20.30 0.13
C ALA A 108 -5.81 -18.80 0.04
N VAL A 109 -4.94 -18.31 0.91
CA VAL A 109 -4.43 -16.94 0.90
C VAL A 109 -3.71 -16.65 -0.41
N TYR A 110 -2.84 -17.56 -0.86
CA TYR A 110 -2.14 -17.44 -2.12
C TYR A 110 -3.10 -17.33 -3.31
N ARG A 111 -4.10 -18.21 -3.40
CA ARG A 111 -5.12 -18.17 -4.47
C ARG A 111 -5.92 -16.86 -4.43
N TYR A 112 -6.34 -16.43 -3.25
CA TYR A 112 -7.05 -15.16 -3.09
C TYR A 112 -6.22 -13.98 -3.58
N LEU A 113 -4.92 -13.94 -3.24
CA LEU A 113 -4.02 -12.90 -3.72
C LEU A 113 -3.83 -12.94 -5.24
N GLN A 114 -3.74 -14.13 -5.85
CA GLN A 114 -3.70 -14.26 -7.31
C GLN A 114 -4.94 -13.66 -7.97
N ASP A 115 -6.13 -14.01 -7.49
CA ASP A 115 -7.39 -13.48 -8.02
C ASP A 115 -7.47 -11.95 -7.82
N LEU A 116 -7.05 -11.46 -6.65
CA LEU A 116 -7.01 -10.04 -6.34
C LEU A 116 -6.08 -9.26 -7.28
N MET A 117 -4.90 -9.78 -7.61
CA MET A 117 -3.96 -9.12 -8.54
C MET A 117 -4.51 -9.05 -9.97
N VAL A 118 -5.25 -10.07 -10.41
CA VAL A 118 -5.96 -10.05 -11.72
C VAL A 118 -7.02 -8.94 -11.74
N GLU A 119 -7.75 -8.76 -10.64
CA GLU A 119 -8.75 -7.69 -10.51
C GLU A 119 -8.12 -6.29 -10.50
N TYR A 120 -7.01 -6.10 -9.79
CA TYR A 120 -6.25 -4.84 -9.84
C TYR A 120 -5.71 -4.53 -11.24
N ASP A 121 -5.14 -5.51 -11.93
CA ASP A 121 -4.62 -5.34 -13.29
C ASP A 121 -5.73 -5.02 -14.30
N SER A 122 -6.88 -5.66 -14.15
CA SER A 122 -8.06 -5.39 -15.00
C SER A 122 -8.67 -4.00 -14.76
N ALA A 123 -8.55 -3.47 -13.54
CA ALA A 123 -9.03 -2.13 -13.18
C ALA A 123 -7.99 -1.02 -13.40
N GLY A 124 -6.71 -1.38 -13.39
CA GLY A 124 -5.58 -0.49 -13.52
C GLY A 124 -5.43 0.11 -14.91
N ASN A 125 -4.65 1.17 -14.99
CA ASN A 125 -4.22 1.73 -16.26
C ASN A 125 -2.84 1.15 -16.67
N LYS A 126 -2.23 1.68 -17.74
CA LYS A 126 -0.92 1.23 -18.26
C LYS A 126 0.25 1.27 -17.25
N TYR A 127 0.09 1.95 -16.12
CA TYR A 127 1.12 2.09 -15.10
C TYR A 127 1.08 0.98 -14.06
N PHE A 128 -0.02 0.27 -13.91
CA PHE A 128 -0.12 -0.85 -12.98
C PHE A 128 0.45 -2.13 -13.59
N SER A 129 1.18 -2.88 -12.77
CA SER A 129 1.68 -4.22 -13.11
C SER A 129 1.91 -5.04 -11.83
N TYR A 130 1.96 -6.37 -11.97
CA TYR A 130 2.35 -7.25 -10.88
C TYR A 130 3.17 -8.45 -11.38
N GLU A 131 3.99 -9.03 -10.50
CA GLU A 131 4.84 -10.18 -10.81
C GLU A 131 4.95 -11.12 -9.61
N PHE A 132 4.81 -12.43 -9.86
CA PHE A 132 5.11 -13.47 -8.87
C PHE A 132 6.58 -13.88 -8.94
N ILE A 133 7.31 -13.67 -7.85
CA ILE A 133 8.74 -14.00 -7.74
C ILE A 133 8.89 -15.38 -7.12
N ASN A 134 9.59 -16.28 -7.82
CA ASN A 134 9.91 -17.60 -7.29
C ASN A 134 11.05 -17.49 -6.25
N VAL A 135 10.67 -17.50 -4.98
CA VAL A 135 11.59 -17.40 -3.82
C VAL A 135 12.47 -18.63 -3.62
N GLU A 136 12.10 -19.78 -4.18
CA GLU A 136 12.90 -21.01 -4.05
C GLU A 136 14.13 -20.98 -4.98
N LYS A 137 14.01 -20.33 -6.13
CA LYS A 137 15.11 -20.10 -7.08
C LYS A 137 15.92 -18.86 -6.75
N ASN A 138 15.32 -17.86 -6.10
CA ASN A 138 15.96 -16.59 -5.79
C ASN A 138 15.64 -16.15 -4.36
N LYS A 139 16.34 -16.77 -3.39
CA LYS A 139 16.15 -16.49 -1.96
C LYS A 139 16.56 -15.07 -1.57
N ASP A 140 17.57 -14.53 -2.24
CA ASP A 140 18.10 -13.20 -1.96
C ASP A 140 17.12 -12.10 -2.40
N ALA A 141 16.36 -12.34 -3.49
CA ALA A 141 15.39 -11.37 -3.99
C ALA A 141 14.32 -10.98 -2.97
N ALA A 142 13.85 -11.87 -2.11
CA ALA A 142 12.90 -11.50 -1.05
C ALA A 142 13.57 -10.61 0.02
N GLY A 143 14.82 -10.93 0.35
CA GLY A 143 15.64 -10.19 1.30
C GLY A 143 15.92 -8.75 0.85
N ASP A 144 16.13 -8.53 -0.45
CA ASP A 144 16.35 -7.19 -1.03
C ASP A 144 15.16 -6.24 -0.80
N PHE A 145 13.94 -6.77 -0.67
CA PHE A 145 12.73 -6.02 -0.33
C PHE A 145 12.37 -6.10 1.17
N GLY A 146 13.26 -6.65 2.00
CA GLY A 146 13.05 -6.79 3.44
C GLY A 146 11.90 -7.75 3.80
N ILE A 147 11.61 -8.72 2.94
CA ILE A 147 10.62 -9.77 3.16
C ILE A 147 11.34 -11.00 3.68
N TYR A 148 11.04 -11.37 4.92
CA TYR A 148 11.65 -12.51 5.61
C TYR A 148 10.68 -13.69 5.68
N PRO A 149 11.18 -14.93 5.71
CA PRO A 149 10.33 -16.10 5.81
C PRO A 149 9.75 -16.21 7.22
N VAL A 150 8.49 -16.65 7.30
CA VAL A 150 7.83 -16.96 8.57
C VAL A 150 7.77 -18.46 8.79
N GLN A 151 7.85 -18.89 10.05
CA GLN A 151 7.76 -20.30 10.40
C GLN A 151 6.30 -20.72 10.48
N ILE A 152 5.88 -21.63 9.59
CA ILE A 152 4.54 -22.20 9.56
C ILE A 152 4.54 -23.65 10.04
N ARG A 153 3.41 -24.05 10.60
CA ARG A 153 3.14 -25.43 11.01
C ARG A 153 2.48 -26.18 9.85
N GLU A 154 3.07 -27.31 9.48
CA GLU A 154 2.52 -28.25 8.51
C GLU A 154 2.19 -29.56 9.23
N ILE A 155 0.94 -30.01 9.12
CA ILE A 155 0.50 -31.32 9.64
C ILE A 155 0.47 -32.29 8.47
N LYS A 156 1.36 -33.29 8.48
CA LYS A 156 1.44 -34.31 7.44
C LYS A 156 1.60 -35.68 8.09
N ASN A 157 0.69 -36.61 7.78
CA ASN A 157 0.67 -37.97 8.35
C ASN A 157 0.75 -37.99 9.89
N ASP A 158 -0.09 -37.21 10.56
CA ASP A 158 -0.11 -37.05 12.03
C ASP A 158 1.20 -36.53 12.66
N GLN A 159 2.15 -36.04 11.86
CA GLN A 159 3.35 -35.37 12.33
C GLN A 159 3.25 -33.87 12.13
N VAL A 160 3.56 -33.14 13.19
CA VAL A 160 3.72 -31.68 13.15
C VAL A 160 5.13 -31.37 12.70
N LYS A 161 5.28 -30.75 11.53
CA LYS A 161 6.54 -30.22 11.02
C LYS A 161 6.49 -28.70 10.98
N PHE A 162 7.63 -28.08 11.22
CA PHE A 162 7.80 -26.64 11.05
C PHE A 162 8.60 -26.41 9.76
N ARG A 163 8.09 -25.52 8.91
CA ARG A 163 8.75 -25.10 7.66
C ARG A 163 8.77 -23.58 7.61
N ASN A 164 9.85 -23.02 7.09
CA ASN A 164 9.93 -21.59 6.77
C ASN A 164 9.31 -21.34 5.40
N ALA A 165 8.44 -20.34 5.31
CA ALA A 165 7.73 -19.97 4.08
C ALA A 165 7.70 -18.45 3.92
N TYR A 166 7.89 -17.97 2.69
CA TYR A 166 7.67 -16.57 2.35
C TYR A 166 6.18 -16.35 2.06
N MET A 167 5.62 -15.29 2.64
CA MET A 167 4.23 -14.86 2.44
C MET A 167 4.15 -13.34 2.55
N GLY A 168 4.67 -12.64 1.54
CA GLY A 168 4.70 -11.18 1.53
C GLY A 168 4.68 -10.62 0.12
N LEU A 169 4.53 -9.30 0.01
CA LEU A 169 4.68 -8.56 -1.24
C LEU A 169 5.40 -7.23 -1.02
N ALA A 170 6.01 -6.73 -2.08
CA ALA A 170 6.57 -5.39 -2.16
C ALA A 170 5.78 -4.59 -3.21
N ILE A 171 5.42 -3.36 -2.88
CA ILE A 171 4.78 -2.40 -3.77
C ILE A 171 5.85 -1.37 -4.13
N ILE A 172 6.15 -1.27 -5.42
CA ILE A 172 7.15 -0.37 -5.97
C ILE A 172 6.40 0.68 -6.78
N HIS A 173 6.52 1.97 -6.46
CA HIS A 173 5.86 3.05 -7.17
C HIS A 173 6.83 4.22 -7.33
N GLY A 174 7.28 4.46 -8.55
CA GLY A 174 8.42 5.36 -8.80
C GLY A 174 9.66 4.90 -8.02
N ASP A 175 10.21 5.79 -7.17
CA ASP A 175 11.36 5.49 -6.30
C ASP A 175 10.96 4.97 -4.90
N LEU A 176 9.65 4.89 -4.61
CA LEU A 176 9.13 4.39 -3.33
C LEU A 176 8.98 2.87 -3.35
N ILE A 177 9.36 2.26 -2.22
CA ILE A 177 9.18 0.84 -1.96
C ILE A 177 8.47 0.71 -0.61
N GLU A 178 7.30 0.08 -0.63
CA GLU A 178 6.55 -0.31 0.56
C GLU A 178 6.38 -1.82 0.58
N LYS A 179 6.13 -2.42 1.75
CA LYS A 179 5.94 -3.87 1.87
C LYS A 179 4.73 -4.23 2.70
N ILE A 180 4.18 -5.41 2.40
CA ILE A 180 3.19 -6.10 3.22
C ILE A 180 3.81 -7.45 3.56
N ASP A 181 4.20 -7.62 4.82
CA ASP A 181 4.73 -8.87 5.34
C ASP A 181 3.64 -9.73 5.99
N SER A 182 4.01 -10.99 6.23
CA SER A 182 3.23 -11.94 7.02
C SER A 182 1.76 -12.05 6.58
N ILE A 183 1.53 -12.19 5.27
CA ILE A 183 0.19 -12.33 4.68
C ILE A 183 -0.29 -13.77 4.91
N THR A 184 -0.83 -14.04 6.11
CA THR A 184 -1.30 -15.37 6.53
C THR A 184 -2.81 -15.56 6.37
N GLU A 185 -3.53 -14.48 6.08
CA GLU A 185 -5.00 -14.42 6.03
C GLU A 185 -5.42 -13.50 4.87
N PRO A 186 -6.51 -13.83 4.12
CA PRO A 186 -7.01 -12.97 3.04
C PRO A 186 -7.71 -11.69 3.56
N GLU A 187 -8.21 -11.71 4.80
CA GLU A 187 -9.01 -10.63 5.38
C GLU A 187 -8.23 -9.31 5.40
N GLY A 188 -8.84 -8.24 4.88
CA GLY A 188 -8.27 -6.89 4.87
C GLY A 188 -7.09 -6.69 3.91
N LEU A 189 -6.67 -7.72 3.15
CA LEU A 189 -5.52 -7.60 2.25
C LEU A 189 -5.75 -6.59 1.12
N GLU A 190 -6.95 -6.55 0.52
CA GLU A 190 -7.30 -5.52 -0.47
C GLU A 190 -7.16 -4.12 0.11
N TYR A 191 -7.72 -3.89 1.30
CA TYR A 191 -7.67 -2.61 1.98
C TYR A 191 -6.23 -2.18 2.26
N ARG A 192 -5.39 -3.09 2.77
CA ARG A 192 -3.96 -2.83 3.05
C ARG A 192 -3.23 -2.43 1.76
N ILE A 193 -3.42 -3.18 0.67
CA ILE A 193 -2.80 -2.88 -0.63
C ILE A 193 -3.26 -1.51 -1.14
N THR A 194 -4.57 -1.27 -1.24
CA THR A 194 -5.12 0.00 -1.74
C THR A 194 -4.69 1.20 -0.89
N THR A 195 -4.65 1.04 0.43
CA THR A 195 -4.21 2.10 1.34
C THR A 195 -2.75 2.44 1.13
N LEU A 196 -1.88 1.44 0.98
CA LEU A 196 -0.46 1.68 0.68
C LEU A 196 -0.28 2.36 -0.67
N ILE A 197 -0.97 1.92 -1.72
CA ILE A 197 -0.92 2.57 -3.04
C ILE A 197 -1.33 4.06 -2.92
N LYS A 198 -2.44 4.34 -2.23
CA LYS A 198 -2.93 5.71 -2.02
C LYS A 198 -1.91 6.55 -1.23
N LYS A 199 -1.32 5.99 -0.18
CA LYS A 199 -0.28 6.67 0.62
C LYS A 199 0.95 6.99 -0.24
N MET A 200 1.42 6.03 -1.03
CA MET A 200 2.54 6.21 -1.93
C MET A 200 2.25 7.30 -2.95
N ASN A 201 1.10 7.28 -3.62
CA ASN A 201 0.72 8.32 -4.58
C ASN A 201 0.66 9.72 -3.94
N GLY A 202 0.04 9.85 -2.76
CA GLY A 202 0.00 11.11 -2.03
C GLY A 202 1.39 11.59 -1.60
N LYS A 203 2.29 10.67 -1.22
CA LYS A 203 3.68 10.99 -0.88
C LYS A 203 4.45 11.51 -2.09
N ILE A 204 4.32 10.85 -3.24
CA ILE A 204 4.93 11.28 -4.50
C ILE A 204 4.45 12.69 -4.85
N ASP A 205 3.13 12.92 -4.87
CA ASP A 205 2.55 14.23 -5.15
C ASP A 205 3.09 15.32 -4.23
N SER A 206 3.22 15.02 -2.94
CA SER A 206 3.70 15.96 -1.93
C SER A 206 5.19 16.26 -2.11
N LEU A 207 6.01 15.23 -2.34
CA LEU A 207 7.44 15.36 -2.61
C LEU A 207 7.72 16.15 -3.90
N LEU A 208 6.95 15.91 -4.96
CA LEU A 208 7.09 16.62 -6.22
C LEU A 208 6.70 18.11 -6.10
N LYS A 209 5.75 18.44 -5.22
CA LYS A 209 5.30 19.83 -4.94
C LYS A 209 6.25 20.62 -4.04
N LEU A 210 7.25 19.99 -3.41
CA LEU A 210 8.21 20.69 -2.55
C LEU A 210 9.00 21.73 -3.35
N LYS A 211 8.90 23.00 -2.94
CA LYS A 211 9.66 24.13 -3.50
C LYS A 211 11.09 24.21 -2.97
N GLU A 212 11.26 23.83 -1.71
CA GLU A 212 12.53 23.82 -0.99
C GLU A 212 12.87 22.37 -0.59
N PRO A 213 14.16 22.02 -0.47
CA PRO A 213 14.55 20.69 -0.01
C PRO A 213 14.22 20.49 1.48
N ILE A 214 14.01 19.23 1.85
CA ILE A 214 13.99 18.79 3.25
C ILE A 214 15.43 18.79 3.74
N ILE A 215 15.71 19.47 4.85
CA ILE A 215 17.07 19.54 5.41
C ILE A 215 17.21 18.47 6.48
N VAL A 216 18.19 17.58 6.33
CA VAL A 216 18.60 16.62 7.36
C VAL A 216 19.95 17.07 7.92
N THR A 217 19.95 17.51 9.17
CA THR A 217 21.15 18.00 9.85
C THR A 217 21.58 17.01 10.94
N LEU A 218 22.79 16.46 10.81
CA LEU A 218 23.48 15.79 11.91
C LEU A 218 24.15 16.85 12.79
N TYR A 219 23.67 16.99 14.02
CA TYR A 219 24.37 17.69 15.08
C TYR A 219 25.22 16.68 15.82
N ALA A 220 26.54 16.81 15.80
CA ALA A 220 27.45 15.92 16.54
C ALA A 220 28.71 16.65 16.99
N SER A 221 28.97 16.62 18.30
CA SER A 221 30.20 17.17 18.87
C SER A 221 31.39 16.25 18.63
N SER A 222 32.44 16.74 17.96
CA SER A 222 33.58 15.92 17.54
C SER A 222 34.37 15.29 18.70
N ASN A 223 34.26 15.84 19.91
CA ASN A 223 34.96 15.38 21.11
C ASN A 223 34.13 14.44 22.00
N LEU A 224 32.91 14.06 21.58
CA LEU A 224 32.00 13.27 22.40
C LEU A 224 32.57 11.84 22.60
N PRO A 225 32.95 11.44 23.83
CA PRO A 225 33.74 10.23 24.04
C PRO A 225 32.82 9.01 24.28
N ILE A 226 31.92 8.74 23.32
CA ILE A 226 31.00 7.60 23.38
C ILE A 226 31.27 6.61 22.25
N PRO A 227 30.97 5.31 22.45
CA PRO A 227 31.08 4.31 21.38
C PRO A 227 30.22 4.67 20.16
N GLY A 228 30.76 4.40 18.97
CA GLY A 228 30.05 4.57 17.70
C GLY A 228 30.17 5.95 17.04
N MET A 229 30.92 6.89 17.63
CA MET A 229 31.21 8.21 17.03
C MET A 229 32.19 8.17 15.85
N GLN A 230 32.96 7.09 15.71
CA GLN A 230 33.92 6.94 14.61
C GLN A 230 33.21 7.01 13.25
N ASN A 231 33.69 7.90 12.38
CA ASN A 231 33.16 8.15 11.03
C ASN A 231 31.63 8.34 11.02
N LEU A 232 31.08 8.91 12.09
CA LEU A 232 29.63 9.02 12.27
C LEU A 232 29.00 9.85 11.15
N ASN A 233 29.65 10.96 10.77
CA ASN A 233 29.20 11.82 9.69
C ASN A 233 29.10 11.07 8.36
N GLU A 234 30.12 10.30 7.99
CA GLU A 234 30.18 9.54 6.75
C GLU A 234 29.13 8.41 6.74
N ARG A 235 28.95 7.72 7.89
CA ARG A 235 27.95 6.67 8.05
C ARG A 235 26.53 7.21 7.96
N VAL A 236 26.23 8.32 8.64
CA VAL A 236 24.93 8.98 8.58
C VAL A 236 24.68 9.52 7.17
N TYR A 237 25.68 10.17 6.54
CA TYR A 237 25.57 10.64 5.17
C TYR A 237 25.18 9.52 4.21
N ALA A 238 25.82 8.35 4.31
CA ALA A 238 25.50 7.19 3.46
C ALA A 238 24.03 6.72 3.63
N GLU A 239 23.53 6.62 4.86
CA GLU A 239 22.12 6.27 5.11
C GLU A 239 21.16 7.36 4.62
N VAL A 240 21.52 8.64 4.77
CA VAL A 240 20.72 9.76 4.24
C VAL A 240 20.70 9.74 2.71
N GLN A 241 21.78 9.36 2.02
CA GLN A 241 21.77 9.24 0.55
C GLN A 241 20.87 8.11 0.06
N LYS A 242 20.84 6.95 0.75
CA LYS A 242 19.88 5.88 0.45
C LYS A 242 18.44 6.38 0.61
N CYS A 243 18.17 7.08 1.71
CA CYS A 243 16.87 7.70 1.97
C CYS A 243 16.51 8.75 0.90
N ASN A 244 17.49 9.53 0.42
CA ASN A 244 17.27 10.60 -0.56
C ASN A 244 16.78 10.08 -1.91
N ILE A 245 17.30 8.94 -2.37
CA ILE A 245 16.85 8.28 -3.60
C ILE A 245 15.35 7.96 -3.49
N ARG A 246 14.94 7.35 -2.37
CA ARG A 246 13.52 7.02 -2.12
C ARG A 246 12.63 8.24 -1.89
N ASN A 247 13.20 9.42 -1.70
CA ASN A 247 12.46 10.67 -1.51
C ASN A 247 12.67 11.65 -2.67
N TYR A 248 12.78 11.12 -3.91
CA TYR A 248 12.83 11.90 -5.16
C TYR A 248 13.95 12.94 -5.18
N ASN A 249 15.08 12.63 -4.54
CA ASN A 249 16.23 13.53 -4.40
C ASN A 249 15.90 14.89 -3.76
N LYS A 250 14.90 14.93 -2.87
CA LYS A 250 14.44 16.15 -2.18
C LYS A 250 15.12 16.42 -0.83
N ILE A 251 16.06 15.58 -0.41
CA ILE A 251 16.78 15.70 0.86
C ILE A 251 18.14 16.36 0.65
N GLN A 252 18.45 17.36 1.46
CA GLN A 252 19.79 17.94 1.58
C GLN A 252 20.39 17.59 2.94
N TYR A 253 21.58 16.99 2.94
CA TYR A 253 22.30 16.66 4.17
C TYR A 253 23.21 17.80 4.64
N ARG A 254 23.31 18.00 5.96
CA ARG A 254 24.23 18.93 6.63
C ARG A 254 24.85 18.27 7.86
N TYR A 255 26.07 18.68 8.18
CA TYR A 255 26.75 18.33 9.43
C TYR A 255 27.12 19.61 10.18
N ILE A 256 26.81 19.65 11.47
CA ILE A 256 27.15 20.76 12.35
C ILE A 256 27.79 20.18 13.61
N ASP A 257 28.99 20.66 13.95
CA ASP A 257 29.57 20.48 15.27
C ASP A 257 29.10 21.64 16.18
N PRO A 258 28.20 21.40 17.16
CA PRO A 258 27.68 22.45 18.02
C PRO A 258 28.76 23.14 18.86
N LEU A 259 29.87 22.47 19.19
CA LEU A 259 30.92 23.08 20.01
C LEU A 259 31.78 24.06 19.22
N GLN A 260 31.83 23.91 17.90
CA GLN A 260 32.56 24.81 17.01
C GLN A 260 31.66 25.84 16.33
N ASN A 261 30.34 25.69 16.41
CA ASN A 261 29.37 26.58 15.79
C ASN A 261 28.36 27.12 16.83
N PRO A 262 28.55 28.36 17.34
CA PRO A 262 27.65 28.95 18.34
C PRO A 262 26.19 29.04 17.90
N GLN A 263 25.93 29.33 16.62
CA GLN A 263 24.56 29.37 16.08
C GLN A 263 23.96 27.96 16.03
N GLY A 264 24.75 26.99 15.57
CA GLY A 264 24.38 25.58 15.56
C GLY A 264 24.08 25.02 16.95
N ASN A 265 24.83 25.44 17.97
CA ASN A 265 24.55 25.10 19.36
C ASN A 265 23.20 25.63 19.84
N THR A 266 22.90 26.90 19.56
CA THR A 266 21.62 27.50 19.93
C THR A 266 20.46 26.78 19.24
N LEU A 267 20.60 26.47 17.94
CA LEU A 267 19.60 25.70 17.19
C LEU A 267 19.40 24.30 17.78
N ALA A 268 20.48 23.55 18.02
CA ALA A 268 20.41 22.22 18.64
C ALA A 268 19.68 22.23 19.98
N GLN A 269 19.90 23.25 20.81
CA GLN A 269 19.20 23.44 22.07
C GLN A 269 17.72 23.76 21.89
N MET A 270 17.37 24.61 20.91
CA MET A 270 15.97 24.93 20.59
C MET A 270 15.21 23.71 20.06
N TYR A 271 15.88 22.83 19.31
CA TYR A 271 15.32 21.53 18.89
C TYR A 271 15.21 20.50 20.01
N GLY A 272 15.73 20.81 21.22
CA GLY A 272 15.65 19.93 22.38
C GLY A 272 16.64 18.76 22.35
N LEU A 273 17.73 18.86 21.58
CA LEU A 273 18.75 17.80 21.55
C LEU A 273 19.45 17.67 22.92
N PRO A 274 19.65 16.45 23.45
CA PRO A 274 20.19 16.25 24.78
C PRO A 274 21.67 16.66 24.85
N MET A 275 21.98 17.53 25.82
CA MET A 275 23.37 17.87 26.17
C MET A 275 23.95 16.83 27.11
N LEU A 276 24.92 16.05 26.64
CA LEU A 276 25.65 15.08 27.44
C LEU A 276 26.81 15.79 28.14
N LYS A 277 27.01 15.49 29.42
CA LYS A 277 28.13 15.98 30.22
C LYS A 277 28.86 14.80 30.84
N TRP A 278 30.18 14.85 30.85
CA TRP A 278 31.01 13.81 31.45
C TRP A 278 32.14 14.41 32.30
N PRO A 279 32.49 13.76 33.43
CA PRO A 279 33.65 14.13 34.22
C PRO A 279 34.94 13.62 33.54
N ARG A 280 36.09 13.86 34.15
CA ARG A 280 37.34 13.19 33.73
C ARG A 280 37.20 11.69 33.95
N PHE A 281 37.59 10.88 32.97
CA PHE A 281 37.65 9.43 33.12
C PHE A 281 38.75 8.82 32.24
N THR A 282 39.07 7.56 32.48
CA THR A 282 40.03 6.80 31.65
C THR A 282 39.27 5.75 30.85
N THR A 283 39.49 5.68 29.54
CA THR A 283 38.86 4.65 28.68
C THR A 283 39.38 3.25 29.03
N MET A 284 38.69 2.20 28.55
CA MET A 284 39.17 0.81 28.68
C MET A 284 40.55 0.58 28.03
N GLU A 285 40.94 1.42 27.08
CA GLU A 285 42.25 1.41 26.40
C GLU A 285 43.33 2.19 27.16
N GLY A 286 43.03 2.71 28.36
CA GLY A 286 43.98 3.46 29.19
C GLY A 286 44.15 4.93 28.81
N LYS A 287 43.34 5.46 27.89
CA LYS A 287 43.41 6.87 27.45
C LYS A 287 42.65 7.78 28.42
N SER A 288 43.31 8.81 28.95
CA SER A 288 42.64 9.84 29.76
C SER A 288 41.75 10.72 28.89
N VAL A 289 40.52 10.93 29.32
CA VAL A 289 39.51 11.79 28.70
C VAL A 289 39.19 12.93 29.65
N GLU A 290 39.37 14.15 29.18
CA GLU A 290 39.09 15.36 29.96
C GLU A 290 37.58 15.60 30.14
N PRO A 291 37.17 16.27 31.23
CA PRO A 291 35.77 16.63 31.42
C PRO A 291 35.26 17.47 30.24
N GLY A 292 34.02 17.24 29.85
CA GLY A 292 33.46 17.91 28.69
C GLY A 292 31.96 17.80 28.60
N GLN A 293 31.45 18.41 27.55
CA GLN A 293 30.05 18.36 27.18
C GLN A 293 29.93 18.30 25.67
N GLY A 294 28.86 17.69 25.17
CA GLY A 294 28.62 17.52 23.76
C GLY A 294 27.22 17.01 23.47
N MET A 295 26.81 17.15 22.22
CA MET A 295 25.49 16.74 21.74
C MET A 295 25.64 15.79 20.58
N VAL A 296 24.66 14.92 20.41
CA VAL A 296 24.49 14.16 19.19
C VAL A 296 23.02 13.91 18.92
N GLY A 297 22.60 14.15 17.69
CA GLY A 297 21.22 13.96 17.25
C GLY A 297 21.04 14.39 15.81
N ILE A 298 19.98 13.90 15.19
CA ILE A 298 19.61 14.30 13.83
C ILE A 298 18.31 15.10 13.90
N VAL A 299 18.27 16.19 13.15
CA VAL A 299 17.06 17.01 12.98
C VAL A 299 16.70 17.01 11.50
N VAL A 300 15.42 16.77 11.23
CA VAL A 300 14.82 16.87 9.90
C VAL A 300 13.94 18.11 9.87
N GLU A 301 14.11 18.99 8.89
CA GLU A 301 13.48 20.31 8.86
C GLU A 301 12.81 20.58 7.50
N TYR A 302 11.58 21.12 7.54
CA TYR A 302 10.87 21.60 6.35
C TYR A 302 9.82 22.65 6.73
N ASN A 303 9.77 23.80 6.02
CA ASN A 303 8.80 24.89 6.22
C ASN A 303 8.51 25.24 7.70
N ASN A 304 9.57 25.54 8.47
CA ASN A 304 9.52 25.88 9.90
C ASN A 304 9.03 24.77 10.85
N LYS A 305 8.71 23.58 10.33
CA LYS A 305 8.50 22.38 11.14
C LYS A 305 9.81 21.60 11.24
N PHE A 306 9.97 20.87 12.34
CA PHE A 306 11.09 19.97 12.52
C PHE A 306 10.67 18.70 13.25
N GLU A 307 11.42 17.63 13.00
CA GLU A 307 11.32 16.34 13.67
C GLU A 307 12.72 15.92 14.13
N THR A 308 12.84 15.30 15.30
CA THR A 308 14.12 14.83 15.83
C THR A 308 14.25 13.33 15.70
N VAL A 309 15.37 12.86 15.14
CA VAL A 309 15.69 11.43 15.02
C VAL A 309 16.76 11.06 16.04
N GLN A 310 16.37 10.25 17.02
CA GLN A 310 17.25 9.85 18.11
C GLN A 310 18.14 8.67 17.71
N ILE A 311 19.45 8.93 17.62
CA ILE A 311 20.48 7.91 17.36
C ILE A 311 21.28 7.52 18.62
N LEU A 312 20.88 8.04 19.79
CA LEU A 312 21.47 7.72 21.08
C LEU A 312 20.75 6.54 21.74
N THR A 313 21.51 5.52 22.10
CA THR A 313 21.06 4.41 22.94
C THR A 313 21.76 4.41 24.29
N ARG A 314 21.17 3.72 25.26
CA ARG A 314 21.78 3.44 26.57
C ARG A 314 22.07 1.95 26.68
N SER A 315 23.31 1.65 27.04
CA SER A 315 23.74 0.31 27.43
C SER A 315 23.04 -0.14 28.72
N ILE A 316 23.00 -1.47 28.96
CA ILE A 316 22.57 -2.07 30.23
C ILE A 316 23.37 -1.55 31.45
N PHE A 317 24.58 -1.01 31.21
CA PHE A 317 25.42 -0.38 32.23
C PHE A 317 25.19 1.14 32.34
N GLY A 318 24.15 1.68 31.69
CA GLY A 318 23.76 3.09 31.75
C GLY A 318 24.61 4.06 30.91
N GLN A 319 25.61 3.56 30.19
CA GLN A 319 26.46 4.37 29.30
C GLN A 319 25.76 4.69 27.98
N TYR A 320 25.95 5.92 27.48
CA TYR A 320 25.47 6.32 26.17
C TYR A 320 26.36 5.75 25.05
N ALA A 321 25.75 5.41 23.93
CA ALA A 321 26.42 5.04 22.70
C ALA A 321 25.58 5.48 21.50
N ILE A 322 26.20 5.54 20.33
CA ILE A 322 25.43 5.61 19.08
C ILE A 322 24.79 4.24 18.84
N GLY A 323 23.48 4.25 18.64
CA GLY A 323 22.70 3.06 18.30
C GLY A 323 23.07 2.49 16.93
N ASP A 324 22.47 1.36 16.60
CA ASP A 324 22.59 0.82 15.25
C ASP A 324 21.89 1.75 14.25
N LEU A 325 22.61 2.11 13.19
CA LEU A 325 22.12 3.00 12.14
C LEU A 325 21.36 2.25 11.04
N THR A 326 21.25 0.92 11.10
CA THR A 326 20.47 0.12 10.15
C THR A 326 19.01 0.57 10.03
N ARG A 327 18.44 1.12 11.10
CA ARG A 327 17.05 1.63 11.15
C ARG A 327 16.94 3.13 10.87
N LEU A 328 18.07 3.81 10.62
CA LEU A 328 18.08 5.26 10.44
C LEU A 328 17.25 5.67 9.22
N GLU A 329 17.30 4.90 8.14
CA GLU A 329 16.52 5.15 6.93
C GLU A 329 15.01 5.17 7.23
N ASP A 330 14.49 4.17 7.95
CA ASP A 330 13.08 4.08 8.35
C ASP A 330 12.68 5.27 9.24
N MET A 331 13.53 5.63 10.20
CA MET A 331 13.28 6.75 11.11
C MET A 331 13.25 8.10 10.38
N LEU A 332 14.15 8.30 9.40
CA LEU A 332 14.16 9.48 8.54
C LEU A 332 12.90 9.54 7.69
N ASN A 333 12.48 8.43 7.09
CA ASN A 333 11.25 8.38 6.30
C ASN A 333 10.02 8.72 7.15
N ALA A 334 9.91 8.19 8.36
CA ALA A 334 8.82 8.53 9.27
C ALA A 334 8.81 10.03 9.66
N ALA A 335 9.98 10.60 9.96
CA ALA A 335 10.12 12.03 10.23
C ALA A 335 9.71 12.89 9.02
N ILE A 336 10.12 12.49 7.81
CA ILE A 336 9.74 13.17 6.57
C ILE A 336 8.23 13.11 6.35
N ASP A 337 7.62 11.93 6.48
CA ASP A 337 6.17 11.73 6.33
C ASP A 337 5.38 12.66 7.26
N ASN A 338 5.83 12.81 8.52
CA ASN A 338 5.23 13.72 9.49
C ASN A 338 5.37 15.19 9.07
N LEU A 339 6.56 15.61 8.63
CA LEU A 339 6.85 17.01 8.26
C LEU A 339 6.05 17.49 7.06
N ILE A 340 5.98 16.65 6.03
CA ILE A 340 5.26 16.99 4.81
C ILE A 340 3.75 16.71 4.93
N SER A 341 3.30 16.19 6.09
CA SER A 341 1.90 15.97 6.52
C SER A 341 0.95 15.75 5.34
N ILE A 342 1.08 14.59 4.70
CA ILE A 342 0.35 14.21 3.48
C ILE A 342 -1.11 13.86 3.79
N ASN A 343 -1.38 13.53 5.05
CA ASN A 343 -2.64 13.00 5.49
C ASN A 343 -3.69 14.14 5.51
N PRO A 344 -4.78 14.02 4.73
CA PRO A 344 -5.84 15.02 4.75
C PRO A 344 -6.35 15.22 6.17
N LYS A 345 -6.55 16.48 6.58
CA LYS A 345 -7.12 16.78 7.88
C LYS A 345 -8.59 16.39 7.89
N VAL A 346 -8.99 15.65 8.92
CA VAL A 346 -10.36 15.28 9.17
C VAL A 346 -10.75 15.74 10.57
N GLY A 347 -11.78 16.57 10.65
CA GLY A 347 -12.27 17.09 11.91
C GLY A 347 -13.07 16.02 12.66
N TYR A 348 -12.64 15.62 13.85
CA TYR A 348 -13.43 14.77 14.74
C TYR A 348 -14.21 15.66 15.71
N ILE A 349 -15.53 15.72 15.51
CA ILE A 349 -16.39 16.64 16.26
C ILE A 349 -16.62 16.10 17.68
N VAL A 350 -16.47 17.01 18.65
CA VAL A 350 -16.82 16.79 20.05
C VAL A 350 -17.66 17.96 20.57
N GLY A 351 -18.25 17.78 21.76
CA GLY A 351 -19.01 18.81 22.47
C GLY A 351 -20.47 18.43 22.70
N HIS A 352 -20.97 17.41 21.99
CA HIS A 352 -22.34 16.91 22.12
C HIS A 352 -22.42 15.48 22.67
N GLY A 353 -21.36 14.97 23.28
CA GLY A 353 -21.31 13.65 23.93
C GLY A 353 -20.90 12.50 22.99
N GLU A 354 -20.20 12.83 21.91
CA GLU A 354 -19.55 11.91 20.98
C GLU A 354 -18.56 10.99 21.71
N ARG A 355 -18.28 9.82 21.14
CA ARG A 355 -17.26 8.92 21.68
C ARG A 355 -15.90 9.62 21.67
N ASP A 356 -15.17 9.58 22.79
CA ASP A 356 -13.81 10.10 22.84
C ASP A 356 -12.90 9.30 21.90
N ILE A 357 -12.23 10.01 21.00
CA ILE A 357 -11.31 9.43 20.01
C ILE A 357 -10.05 8.82 20.64
N ASN A 358 -9.76 9.13 21.90
CA ASN A 358 -8.58 8.65 22.62
C ASN A 358 -8.88 7.55 23.63
N ASP A 359 -10.15 7.30 23.96
CA ASP A 359 -10.55 6.26 24.92
C ASP A 359 -10.52 4.87 24.25
N GLU A 360 -9.67 3.98 24.78
CA GLU A 360 -9.48 2.61 24.30
C GLU A 360 -10.56 1.62 24.77
N GLN A 361 -11.26 1.92 25.86
CA GLN A 361 -12.25 1.02 26.45
C GLN A 361 -13.65 1.26 25.90
N ASN A 362 -14.12 2.50 25.93
CA ASN A 362 -15.50 2.86 25.57
C ASN A 362 -15.58 3.88 24.42
N GLY A 363 -14.42 4.33 23.92
CA GLY A 363 -14.29 5.36 22.91
C GLY A 363 -14.05 4.83 21.50
N ALA A 364 -13.36 5.63 20.71
CA ALA A 364 -13.07 5.39 19.31
C ALA A 364 -11.55 5.27 19.02
N ALA A 365 -10.73 4.94 20.02
CA ALA A 365 -9.28 4.82 19.83
C ALA A 365 -8.90 3.76 18.78
N GLN A 366 -9.65 2.65 18.68
CA GLN A 366 -9.41 1.64 17.64
C GLN A 366 -9.69 2.20 16.24
N PHE A 367 -10.71 3.04 16.09
CA PHE A 367 -10.98 3.73 14.84
C PHE A 367 -9.83 4.67 14.48
N ARG A 368 -9.35 5.48 15.45
CA ARG A 368 -8.16 6.33 15.27
C ARG A 368 -6.93 5.53 14.83
N LYS A 369 -6.68 4.36 15.43
CA LYS A 369 -5.56 3.47 15.04
C LYS A 369 -5.72 2.95 13.61
N MET A 370 -6.94 2.63 13.17
CA MET A 370 -7.19 2.12 11.81
C MET A 370 -7.00 3.15 10.70
N ILE A 371 -7.26 4.44 11.00
CA ILE A 371 -7.26 5.50 9.97
C ILE A 371 -6.19 6.58 10.18
N GLY A 372 -5.48 6.57 11.31
CA GLY A 372 -4.47 7.58 11.68
C GLY A 372 -3.28 7.62 10.73
N ASP A 373 -3.00 6.49 10.07
CA ASP A 373 -1.96 6.43 9.04
C ASP A 373 -2.40 7.11 7.73
N MET A 374 -3.69 7.39 7.54
CA MET A 374 -4.27 8.00 6.35
C MET A 374 -4.73 9.44 6.55
N TYR A 375 -5.16 9.81 7.75
CA TYR A 375 -5.77 11.11 8.04
C TYR A 375 -5.19 11.72 9.31
N ASP A 376 -4.99 13.03 9.29
CA ASP A 376 -4.70 13.79 10.49
C ASP A 376 -6.02 14.13 11.19
N LEU A 377 -6.33 13.42 12.28
CA LEU A 377 -7.57 13.61 13.02
C LEU A 377 -7.44 14.76 14.00
N VAL A 378 -8.09 15.88 13.67
CA VAL A 378 -8.12 17.07 14.51
C VAL A 378 -9.39 17.04 15.34
N THR A 379 -9.28 16.99 16.66
CA THR A 379 -10.47 17.07 17.54
C THR A 379 -10.99 18.50 17.58
N ILE A 380 -12.27 18.71 17.27
CA ILE A 380 -12.90 20.04 17.20
C ILE A 380 -14.10 20.07 18.15
N ASP A 381 -13.97 20.83 19.23
CA ASP A 381 -15.09 21.16 20.10
C ASP A 381 -15.88 22.33 19.51
N ILE A 382 -16.94 22.01 18.79
CA ILE A 382 -17.76 22.99 18.07
C ILE A 382 -18.65 23.84 18.99
N THR A 383 -18.74 23.50 20.28
CA THR A 383 -19.42 24.35 21.27
C THR A 383 -18.56 25.56 21.65
N LYS A 384 -17.27 25.52 21.28
CA LYS A 384 -16.27 26.55 21.64
C LYS A 384 -15.57 27.17 20.44
N ASN A 385 -15.39 26.39 19.37
CA ASN A 385 -14.58 26.80 18.22
C ASN A 385 -15.34 26.57 16.91
N GLU A 386 -15.07 27.40 15.91
CA GLU A 386 -15.51 27.14 14.53
C GLU A 386 -14.65 26.03 13.89
N ILE A 387 -15.18 25.39 12.85
CA ILE A 387 -14.44 24.40 12.07
C ILE A 387 -13.39 25.15 11.23
N PRO A 388 -12.09 24.82 11.34
CA PRO A 388 -11.05 25.42 10.52
C PRO A 388 -11.29 25.28 9.01
N ASP A 389 -10.99 26.34 8.24
CA ASP A 389 -11.20 26.38 6.78
C ASP A 389 -10.39 25.33 6.00
N ASP A 390 -9.33 24.78 6.60
CA ASP A 390 -8.49 23.74 6.00
C ASP A 390 -9.01 22.31 6.26
N ILE A 391 -10.19 22.16 6.88
CA ILE A 391 -10.85 20.89 7.14
C ILE A 391 -12.05 20.71 6.22
N ALA A 392 -11.90 19.87 5.20
CA ALA A 392 -12.94 19.60 4.20
C ALA A 392 -13.93 18.48 4.61
N THR A 393 -13.55 17.64 5.58
CA THR A 393 -14.33 16.48 6.02
C THR A 393 -14.40 16.43 7.53
N ILE A 394 -15.58 16.15 8.07
CA ILE A 394 -15.79 15.96 9.51
C ILE A 394 -16.41 14.60 9.84
N ILE A 395 -16.13 14.10 11.04
CA ILE A 395 -16.65 12.87 11.62
C ILE A 395 -17.45 13.25 12.87
N ILE A 396 -18.71 12.84 12.89
CA ILE A 396 -19.61 12.94 14.04
C ILE A 396 -19.89 11.52 14.52
N ASN A 397 -19.31 11.12 15.66
CA ASN A 397 -19.38 9.75 16.14
C ASN A 397 -20.28 9.60 17.38
N GLY A 398 -21.56 9.39 17.12
CA GLY A 398 -22.55 9.06 18.15
C GLY A 398 -22.84 10.21 19.13
N PRO A 399 -23.35 11.37 18.64
CA PRO A 399 -23.75 12.47 19.50
C PRO A 399 -24.86 12.05 20.46
N ARG A 400 -24.83 12.57 21.69
CA ARG A 400 -25.81 12.29 22.76
C ARG A 400 -26.68 13.50 23.11
N SER A 401 -26.44 14.63 22.45
CA SER A 401 -27.23 15.87 22.56
C SER A 401 -27.35 16.54 21.19
N MET A 402 -28.30 17.48 21.04
CA MET A 402 -28.55 18.18 19.78
C MET A 402 -27.46 19.21 19.48
N TYR A 403 -27.08 19.29 18.20
CA TYR A 403 -26.15 20.27 17.63
C TYR A 403 -26.76 21.65 17.46
#